data_AF-A0A6V7VNR4-F1
#
_entry.id   AF-A0A6V7VNR4-F1
#
_cell.length_a   1.000
_cell.length_b   1.000
_cell.length_c   1.000
_cell.angle_alpha   90.00
_cell.angle_beta   90.00
_cell.angle_gamma   90.00
#
_symmetry.space_group_name_H-M   'P 1'
#
loop_
_entity.id
_entity.type
_entity.pdbx_description
1 polymer ?
#
loop_
_entity_poly.entity_id
_entity_poly.type
_entity_poly.pdbx_seq_one_letter_code
_entity_poly.pdbx_strand_id
1 'polypeptide(L)'
;MLHASKRNCEKYSHNGFSYVKDKESADGERIFWRCDEKSNGCKGRIWTTSCENREFIRLVTDHSCSSTGNSVRVAVQQTLTTIRQRAATTMENQLRLEAMLYREFLQQS
;
A
#
# COMPACT_ATOMS: atom_id res chain seq x y z
N MET A 1 -14.01 -20.28 5.27
CA MET A 1 -13.86 -19.67 3.93
C MET A 1 -12.77 -18.61 4.01
N LEU A 2 -11.58 -18.87 3.46
CA LEU A 2 -10.44 -17.96 3.48
C LEU A 2 -10.37 -17.23 2.14
N HIS A 3 -10.98 -16.04 2.03
CA HIS A 3 -10.71 -15.14 0.92
C HIS A 3 -9.41 -14.36 1.20
N ALA A 4 -8.27 -15.00 0.95
CA ALA A 4 -6.97 -14.34 0.95
C ALA A 4 -6.70 -13.75 -0.45
N SER A 5 -7.25 -12.56 -0.73
CA SER A 5 -6.70 -11.67 -1.76
C SER A 5 -6.94 -10.20 -1.42
N LYS A 6 -6.47 -9.80 -0.24
CA LYS A 6 -6.16 -8.40 0.12
C LYS A 6 -4.67 -8.34 0.40
N ARG A 7 -3.82 -8.34 -0.64
CA ARG A 7 -2.42 -8.01 -0.37
C ARG A 7 -2.38 -6.52 -0.09
N ASN A 8 -2.35 -6.17 1.19
CA ASN A 8 -1.90 -4.88 1.72
C ASN A 8 -0.41 -4.72 1.36
N CYS A 9 -0.13 -4.62 0.06
CA CYS A 9 1.20 -4.37 -0.45
C CYS A 9 1.45 -2.89 -0.22
N GLU A 10 2.34 -2.59 0.71
CA GLU A 10 2.85 -1.24 0.91
C GLU A 10 3.26 -0.63 -0.44
N LYS A 11 2.81 0.60 -0.67
CA LYS A 11 3.01 1.34 -1.91
C LYS A 11 3.90 2.54 -1.66
N TYR A 12 4.76 2.82 -2.63
CA TYR A 12 5.57 4.03 -2.67
C TYR A 12 5.39 4.70 -4.02
N SER A 13 5.28 6.03 -4.02
CA SER A 13 5.09 6.81 -5.24
C SER A 13 6.29 7.74 -5.42
N HIS A 14 6.90 7.74 -6.60
CA HIS A 14 8.03 8.61 -6.91
C HIS A 14 8.11 8.91 -8.41
N ASN A 15 8.29 10.19 -8.76
CA ASN A 15 8.40 10.67 -10.14
C ASN A 15 7.31 10.15 -11.09
N GLY A 16 6.05 10.09 -10.61
CA GLY A 16 4.92 9.61 -11.41
C GLY A 16 4.88 8.09 -11.64
N PHE A 17 5.75 7.32 -10.99
CA PHE A 17 5.67 5.87 -10.94
C PHE A 17 5.16 5.39 -9.58
N SER A 18 4.52 4.23 -9.57
CA SER A 18 4.06 3.56 -8.35
C SER A 18 4.86 2.28 -8.17
N TYR A 19 5.26 2.01 -6.94
CA TYR A 19 6.08 0.87 -6.58
C TYR A 19 5.40 0.05 -5.47
N VAL A 20 5.64 -1.25 -5.48
CA VAL A 20 5.27 -2.17 -4.40
C VAL A 20 6.52 -2.59 -3.64
N LYS A 21 6.39 -2.74 -2.33
CA LYS A 21 7.46 -3.30 -1.51
C LYS A 21 7.78 -4.73 -1.95
N ASP A 22 9.07 -4.99 -2.14
CA ASP A 22 9.59 -6.32 -2.47
C ASP A 22 10.14 -6.99 -1.21
N LYS A 23 11.09 -6.33 -0.54
CA LYS A 23 11.69 -6.79 0.71
C LYS A 23 12.41 -5.64 1.42
N GLU A 24 12.78 -5.87 2.67
CA GLU A 24 13.68 -4.99 3.43
C GLU A 24 15.11 -5.54 3.40
N SER A 25 16.08 -4.68 3.64
CA SER A 25 17.47 -5.08 3.79
C SER A 25 17.68 -5.81 5.12
N ALA A 26 18.73 -6.64 5.18
CA ALA A 26 19.02 -7.43 6.38
C ALA A 26 19.45 -6.56 7.58
N ASP A 27 20.03 -5.39 7.31
CA ASP A 27 20.36 -4.36 8.30
C ASP A 27 19.11 -3.57 8.75
N GLY A 28 17.96 -3.75 8.08
CA GLY A 28 16.72 -3.04 8.41
C GLY A 28 16.73 -1.56 8.02
N GLU A 29 17.74 -1.07 7.31
CA GLU A 29 17.94 0.36 6.99
C GLU A 29 17.29 0.80 5.66
N ARG A 30 16.99 -0.17 4.78
CA ARG A 30 16.52 0.09 3.41
C ARG A 30 15.34 -0.78 3.05
N ILE A 31 14.46 -0.22 2.24
CA ILE A 31 13.37 -0.95 1.62
C ILE A 31 13.62 -1.01 0.11
N PHE A 32 13.49 -2.21 -0.45
CA PHE A 32 13.60 -2.46 -1.87
C PHE A 32 12.22 -2.54 -2.50
N TRP A 33 12.04 -1.76 -3.56
CA TRP A 33 10.75 -1.63 -4.22
C TRP A 33 10.84 -2.03 -5.68
N ARG A 34 9.73 -2.55 -6.21
CA ARG A 34 9.56 -2.87 -7.63
C ARG A 34 8.39 -2.07 -8.20
N CYS A 35 8.49 -1.70 -9.46
CA CYS A 35 7.38 -1.07 -10.19
C CYS A 35 6.09 -1.89 -10.04
N ASP A 36 4.95 -1.21 -9.91
CA ASP A 36 3.65 -1.86 -9.80
C ASP A 36 3.26 -2.61 -11.10
N GLU A 37 3.77 -2.16 -12.25
CA GLU A 37 3.70 -2.80 -13.57
C GLU A 37 4.64 -4.01 -13.74
N LYS A 38 5.25 -4.54 -12.68
CA LYS A 38 6.13 -5.73 -12.76
C LYS A 38 5.45 -6.96 -13.36
N SER A 39 4.13 -7.09 -13.21
CA SER A 39 3.36 -8.18 -13.83
C SER A 39 3.33 -8.06 -15.36
N ASN A 40 3.47 -6.84 -15.87
CA ASN A 40 3.56 -6.53 -17.30
C ASN A 40 5.03 -6.53 -17.78
N GLY A 41 5.95 -7.09 -16.99
CA GLY A 41 7.37 -7.21 -17.34
C GLY A 41 8.22 -5.99 -17.00
N CYS A 42 7.69 -5.01 -16.27
CA CYS A 42 8.49 -3.86 -15.87
C CYS A 42 9.64 -4.24 -14.92
N LYS A 43 10.85 -3.79 -15.24
CA LYS A 43 12.06 -4.02 -14.43
C LYS A 43 12.39 -2.89 -13.44
N GLY A 44 11.59 -1.82 -13.43
CA GLY A 44 11.84 -0.63 -12.61
C GLY A 44 11.99 -0.95 -11.12
N ARG A 45 13.09 -0.48 -10.51
CA ARG A 45 13.42 -0.74 -9.09
C ARG A 45 13.99 0.50 -8.44
N ILE A 46 13.56 0.76 -7.20
CA ILE A 46 14.10 1.85 -6.38
C ILE A 46 14.41 1.34 -4.98
N TRP A 47 15.23 2.09 -4.25
CA TRP A 47 15.46 1.91 -2.83
C TRP A 47 15.02 3.15 -2.06
N THR A 48 14.46 2.94 -0.87
CA THR A 48 14.19 4.00 0.11
C THR A 48 14.84 3.66 1.44
N THR A 49 14.92 4.64 2.34
CA THR A 49 15.14 4.36 3.76
C THR A 49 13.94 3.61 4.35
N SER A 50 14.19 2.87 5.44
CA SER A 50 13.15 2.17 6.21
C SER A 50 12.54 3.02 7.33
N CYS A 51 13.15 4.17 7.63
CA CYS A 51 12.65 5.09 8.66
C CYS A 51 11.26 5.63 8.31
N GLU A 52 10.57 6.22 9.29
CA GLU A 52 9.17 6.65 9.18
C GLU A 52 8.89 7.52 7.94
N ASN A 53 9.81 8.44 7.62
CA ASN A 53 9.69 9.37 6.51
C ASN A 53 9.89 8.73 5.12
N ARG A 54 10.41 7.49 5.04
CA ARG A 54 10.67 6.72 3.79
C ARG A 54 11.25 7.60 2.68
N GLU A 55 12.49 8.01 2.85
CA GLU A 55 13.18 8.89 1.91
C GLU A 55 13.71 8.11 0.70
N PHE A 56 13.60 8.70 -0.48
CA PHE A 56 14.14 8.10 -1.70
C PHE A 56 15.67 8.10 -1.68
N ILE A 57 16.28 6.93 -1.90
CA ILE A 57 17.73 6.79 -2.00
C ILE A 57 18.16 6.86 -3.46
N ARG A 58 17.66 5.94 -4.29
CA ARG A 58 18.05 5.85 -5.70
C ARG A 58 17.12 5.02 -6.56
N LEU A 59 17.19 5.27 -7.87
CA LEU A 59 16.73 4.37 -8.93
C LEU A 59 17.84 3.35 -9.20
N VAL A 60 17.48 2.07 -9.15
CA VAL A 60 18.40 0.93 -9.27
C VAL A 60 18.31 0.30 -10.65
N THR A 61 17.10 0.29 -11.22
CA THR A 61 16.86 -0.23 -12.55
C THR A 61 15.79 0.66 -13.18
N ASP A 62 16.05 1.08 -14.42
CA ASP A 62 15.12 1.90 -15.17
C ASP A 62 13.83 1.15 -15.50
N HIS A 63 12.78 1.93 -15.76
CA HIS A 63 11.50 1.39 -16.16
C HIS A 63 11.54 0.92 -17.61
N SER A 64 11.02 -0.27 -17.85
CA SER A 64 10.72 -0.75 -19.20
C SER A 64 9.26 -0.56 -19.60
N CYS A 65 8.39 -0.12 -18.67
CA CYS A 65 6.97 0.12 -18.96
C CYS A 65 6.70 1.51 -19.58
N SER A 66 7.58 2.47 -19.34
CA SER A 66 7.49 3.83 -19.90
C SER A 66 8.80 4.56 -19.64
N SER A 67 9.18 5.49 -20.53
CA SER A 67 10.28 6.42 -20.32
C SER A 67 9.92 7.55 -19.35
N THR A 68 8.63 7.86 -19.19
CA THR A 68 8.14 8.95 -18.32
C THR A 68 7.03 8.45 -17.39
N GLY A 69 7.04 8.92 -16.13
CA GLY A 69 6.00 8.59 -15.17
C GLY A 69 4.65 9.24 -15.49
N ASN A 70 3.57 8.72 -14.90
CA ASN A 70 2.22 9.25 -15.03
C ASN A 70 1.67 9.63 -13.64
N SER A 71 1.85 10.89 -13.26
CA SER A 71 1.40 11.43 -11.97
C SER A 71 -0.11 11.37 -11.77
N VAL A 72 -0.89 11.53 -12.85
CA VAL A 72 -2.36 11.45 -12.81
C VAL A 72 -2.80 10.04 -12.43
N ARG A 73 -2.22 9.01 -13.06
CA ARG A 73 -2.48 7.60 -12.70
C ARG A 73 -2.18 7.34 -11.23
N VAL A 74 -1.03 7.82 -10.74
CA VAL A 74 -0.63 7.66 -9.34
C VAL A 74 -1.63 8.35 -8.38
N ALA A 75 -2.04 9.59 -8.67
CA ALA A 75 -3.00 10.33 -7.85
C ALA A 75 -4.38 9.64 -7.81
N VAL A 76 -4.85 9.10 -8.93
CA VAL A 76 -6.08 8.31 -8.99
C VAL A 76 -5.96 7.05 -8.13
N GLN A 77 -4.85 6.31 -8.22
CA GLN A 77 -4.61 5.13 -7.40
C GLN A 77 -4.60 5.45 -5.89
N GLN A 78 -3.96 6.55 -5.49
CA GLN A 78 -3.95 6.99 -4.09
C GLN A 78 -5.35 7.36 -3.61
N THR A 79 -6.09 8.13 -4.41
CA THR A 79 -7.49 8.50 -4.11
C THR A 79 -8.37 7.27 -3.91
N LEU A 80 -8.30 6.30 -4.83
CA LEU A 80 -9.06 5.05 -4.72
C LEU A 80 -8.67 4.23 -3.49
N THR A 81 -7.40 4.23 -3.12
CA THR A 81 -6.92 3.55 -1.91
C THR A 81 -7.52 4.19 -0.66
N THR A 82 -7.50 5.51 -0.57
CA THR A 82 -8.12 6.27 0.52
C THR A 82 -9.63 6.00 0.61
N ILE A 83 -10.35 5.99 -0.52
CA ILE A 83 -11.79 5.70 -0.53
C ILE A 83 -12.07 4.29 0.01
N ARG A 84 -11.30 3.29 -0.44
CA ARG A 84 -11.45 1.90 0.04
C ARG A 84 -11.13 1.77 1.53
N GLN A 85 -10.10 2.46 2.01
CA GLN A 85 -9.74 2.47 3.43
C GLN A 85 -10.87 3.08 4.27
N ARG A 86 -11.39 4.25 3.86
CA ARG A 86 -12.52 4.89 4.56
C ARG A 86 -13.74 3.98 4.63
N ALA A 87 -14.13 3.35 3.53
CA ALA A 87 -15.27 2.42 3.51
C ALA A 87 -15.04 1.23 4.48
N ALA A 88 -13.84 0.66 4.49
CA ALA A 88 -13.50 -0.45 5.39
C ALA A 88 -13.55 -0.03 6.87
N THR A 89 -13.01 1.15 7.22
CA THR A 89 -13.05 1.69 8.58
C THR A 89 -14.49 1.95 9.04
N THR A 90 -15.34 2.52 8.18
CA THR A 90 -16.75 2.75 8.50
C THR A 90 -17.47 1.44 8.82
N MET A 91 -17.28 0.40 8.00
CA MET A 91 -17.87 -0.92 8.25
C MET A 91 -17.37 -1.55 9.56
N GLU A 92 -16.08 -1.46 9.83
CA GLU A 92 -15.49 -1.98 11.08
C GLU A 92 -16.04 -1.27 12.32
N ASN A 93 -16.16 0.06 12.25
CA ASN A 93 -16.73 0.84 13.34
C ASN A 93 -18.19 0.48 13.60
N GLN A 94 -18.98 0.27 12.55
CA GLN A 94 -20.38 -0.13 12.66
C GLN A 94 -20.51 -1.48 13.40
N LEU A 95 -19.74 -2.48 12.98
CA LEU A 95 -19.75 -3.82 13.61
C LEU A 95 -19.29 -3.77 15.07
N ARG A 96 -18.33 -2.90 15.40
CA ARG A 96 -17.88 -2.69 16.79
C ARG A 96 -19.00 -2.13 17.67
N LEU A 97 -19.76 -1.16 17.17
CA LEU A 97 -20.89 -0.58 17.91
C LEU A 97 -21.98 -1.63 18.15
N GLU A 98 -22.35 -2.40 17.13
CA GLU A 98 -23.35 -3.47 17.26
C GLU A 98 -22.93 -4.52 18.31
N ALA A 99 -21.65 -4.91 18.33
CA ALA A 99 -21.13 -5.83 19.32
C ALA A 99 -21.10 -5.25 20.75
N MET A 100 -20.85 -3.94 20.90
CA MET A 100 -20.90 -3.28 22.21
C MET A 100 -22.32 -3.26 22.77
N LEU A 101 -23.30 -2.86 21.96
CA LEU A 101 -24.72 -2.82 22.34
C LEU A 101 -25.23 -4.22 22.76
N TYR A 102 -24.83 -5.26 22.02
CA TYR A 102 -25.20 -6.63 22.36
C TYR A 102 -24.62 -7.09 23.72
N ARG A 103 -23.38 -6.71 24.04
CA ARG A 103 -22.77 -7.05 25.33
C ARG A 103 -23.45 -6.35 26.50
N GLU A 104 -23.79 -5.08 26.33
CA GLU A 104 -24.51 -4.30 27.35
C GLU A 104 -25.90 -4.88 27.62
N PHE A 105 -26.59 -5.38 26.60
CA PHE A 105 -27.87 -6.05 26.74
C PHE A 105 -27.76 -7.34 27.56
N LEU A 106 -26.75 -8.17 27.31
CA LEU A 106 -26.53 -9.43 28.05
C LEU A 106 -26.10 -9.23 29.52
N GLN A 107 -25.51 -8.09 29.87
CA GLN A 107 -25.13 -7.79 31.26
C GLN A 107 -26.32 -7.32 32.12
N GLN A 108 -27.43 -6.95 31.48
CA GLN A 108 -28.64 -6.45 32.14
C GLN A 108 -29.74 -7.53 32.27
N SER A 109 -29.48 -8.76 31.78
CA SER A 109 -30.35 -9.94 31.87
C SER A 109 -29.82 -10.95 32.87
#